data_AF-A0A3C1QTZ2-F1
#
_entry.id   AF-A0A3C1QTZ2-F1
#
_cell.length_a   1.000
_cell.length_b   1.000
_cell.length_c   1.000
_cell.angle_alpha   90.00
_cell.angle_beta   90.00
_cell.angle_gamma   90.00
#
_symmetry.space_group_name_H-M   'P 1'
#
loop_
_entity.id
_entity.type
_entity.pdbx_description
1 polymer ?
#
loop_
_entity_poly.entity_id
_entity_poly.type
_entity_poly.pdbx_seq_one_letter_code
_entity_poly.pdbx_strand_id
1 'polypeptide(L)' 'MPKSAKRVHHTVRPNASNFAKAVEYALNGVAWNDHSQIVELIVHKHYGVPMTTVRVEPLDASKPLSNQE' A
#
# COMPACT_ATOMS: atom_id res chain seq x y z
N MET A 1 -21.88 -4.25 10.21
CA MET A 1 -21.36 -5.48 9.57
C MET A 1 -21.10 -6.52 10.65
N PRO A 2 -21.62 -7.75 10.54
CA PRO A 2 -21.38 -8.80 11.53
C PRO A 2 -19.88 -9.14 11.62
N LYS A 3 -19.38 -9.37 12.84
CA LYS A 3 -17.98 -9.75 13.11
C LYS A 3 -17.64 -11.17 12.61
N SER A 4 -18.65 -12.04 12.51
CA SER A 4 -18.53 -13.43 12.09
C SER A 4 -19.38 -13.67 10.85
N ALA A 5 -18.75 -13.64 9.68
CA ALA A 5 -19.33 -14.09 8.42
C ALA A 5 -18.23 -14.79 7.62
N LYS A 6 -18.54 -15.92 6.95
CA LYS A 6 -17.60 -16.51 5.99
C LYS A 6 -17.44 -15.54 4.82
N ARG A 7 -16.19 -15.17 4.50
CA ARG A 7 -15.87 -14.26 3.41
C ARG A 7 -14.81 -14.88 2.52
N VAL A 8 -14.94 -14.68 1.21
CA VAL A 8 -13.96 -15.13 0.21
C VAL A 8 -12.64 -14.35 0.37
N HIS A 9 -12.72 -13.08 0.76
CA HIS A 9 -11.57 -12.21 0.99
C HIS A 9 -11.47 -11.78 2.46
N HIS A 10 -10.25 -11.58 2.96
CA HIS A 10 -10.01 -11.03 4.29
C HIS A 10 -10.38 -9.54 4.28
N THR A 11 -11.64 -9.25 4.57
CA THR A 11 -12.18 -7.87 4.54
C THR A 11 -12.46 -7.30 5.93
N VAL A 12 -12.05 -7.99 7.00
CA VAL A 12 -12.09 -7.42 8.36
C VAL A 12 -10.83 -6.61 8.62
N ARG A 13 -10.87 -5.74 9.64
CA ARG A 13 -9.69 -4.96 10.03
C ARG A 13 -8.62 -5.88 10.63
N PRO A 14 -7.32 -5.59 10.41
CA PRO A 14 -6.79 -4.54 9.53
C PRO A 14 -6.98 -4.89 8.04
N ASN A 15 -7.51 -3.91 7.29
CA ASN A 15 -7.67 -4.03 5.83
C ASN A 15 -6.45 -3.49 5.10
N ALA A 16 -6.40 -3.61 3.77
CA ALA A 16 -5.24 -3.23 2.96
C ALA A 16 -4.82 -1.76 3.18
N SER A 17 -5.78 -0.82 3.25
CA SER A 17 -5.46 0.59 3.49
C SER A 17 -4.98 0.88 4.91
N ASN A 18 -5.34 0.06 5.91
CA ASN A 18 -4.73 0.15 7.23
C ASN A 18 -3.23 -0.19 7.18
N PHE A 19 -2.84 -1.22 6.42
CA PHE A 19 -1.44 -1.58 6.24
C PHE A 19 -0.68 -0.55 5.40
N ALA A 20 -1.29 -0.05 4.32
CA ALA A 20 -0.73 1.00 3.49
C ALA A 20 -0.35 2.24 4.33
N LYS A 21 -1.31 2.73 5.12
CA LYS A 21 -1.10 3.87 6.02
C LYS A 21 0.00 3.63 7.06
N ALA A 22 0.09 2.40 7.59
CA ALA A 22 1.15 2.05 8.54
C ALA A 22 2.54 2.07 7.87
N VAL A 23 2.65 1.57 6.64
CA VAL A 23 3.89 1.64 5.85
C VAL A 23 4.25 3.08 5.50
N GLU A 24 3.27 3.89 5.05
CA GLU A 24 3.47 5.30 4.71
C GLU A 24 4.08 6.08 5.87
N TYR A 25 3.54 5.91 7.08
CA TYR A 25 4.09 6.55 8.28
C TYR A 25 5.45 5.99 8.70
N ALA A 26 5.65 4.66 8.62
CA ALA A 26 6.88 4.04 9.06
C ALA A 26 8.09 4.40 8.18
N LEU A 27 7.85 4.67 6.90
CA LEU A 27 8.89 5.02 5.93
C LEU A 27 9.06 6.54 5.74
N ASN A 28 8.24 7.36 6.39
CA ASN A 28 8.40 8.81 6.37
C ASN A 28 9.68 9.23 7.10
N GLY A 29 10.51 10.03 6.44
CA GLY A 29 11.86 10.37 6.87
C GLY A 29 12.91 9.27 6.63
N VAL A 30 12.51 8.12 6.05
CA VAL A 30 13.41 6.99 5.75
C VAL A 30 13.53 6.78 4.24
N ALA A 31 12.41 6.54 3.55
CA ALA A 31 12.39 6.34 2.10
C ALA A 31 12.07 7.64 1.34
N TRP A 32 11.33 8.56 1.96
CA TRP A 32 10.99 9.89 1.46
C TRP A 32 10.97 10.89 2.63
N ASN A 33 11.00 12.18 2.34
CA ASN A 33 10.96 13.23 3.37
C ASN A 33 9.53 13.48 3.88
N ASP A 34 8.54 13.46 3.00
CA ASP A 34 7.14 13.65 3.33
C ASP A 34 6.22 12.71 2.53
N HIS A 35 5.13 12.26 3.14
CA HIS A 35 4.20 11.32 2.50
C HIS A 35 3.50 11.92 1.26
N SER A 36 3.49 13.25 1.09
CA SER A 36 3.01 13.92 -0.13
C SER A 36 3.86 13.61 -1.37
N GLN A 37 5.08 13.08 -1.20
CA GLN A 37 5.93 12.66 -2.32
C GLN A 37 5.49 11.34 -2.97
N ILE A 38 4.55 10.61 -2.35
CA ILE A 38 3.98 9.39 -2.91
C ILE A 38 2.91 9.78 -3.92
N VAL A 39 3.27 9.74 -5.20
CA VAL A 39 2.37 10.11 -6.31
C VAL A 39 1.55 8.93 -6.84
N GLU A 40 2.01 7.70 -6.60
CA GLU A 40 1.30 6.47 -6.93
C GLU A 40 1.48 5.45 -5.81
N LEU A 41 0.40 4.73 -5.48
CA LEU A 41 0.42 3.68 -4.48
C LEU A 41 -0.48 2.51 -4.91
N ILE A 42 0.14 1.36 -5.15
CA ILE A 42 -0.56 0.12 -5.49
C ILE A 42 -0.42 -0.85 -4.31
N VAL A 43 -1.57 -1.35 -3.81
CA VAL A 43 -1.61 -2.24 -2.64
C VAL A 43 -2.37 -3.50 -2.98
N HIS A 44 -1.68 -4.64 -2.88
CA HIS A 44 -2.28 -5.95 -3.04
C HIS A 44 -2.30 -6.70 -1.72
N LYS A 45 -3.37 -7.46 -1.50
CA LYS A 45 -3.52 -8.33 -0.34
C LYS A 45 -3.55 -9.77 -0.83
N HIS A 46 -2.60 -10.56 -0.38
CA HIS A 46 -2.50 -11.97 -0.69
C HIS A 46 -2.73 -12.80 0.58
N TYR A 47 -3.31 -13.98 0.42
CA TYR A 47 -3.30 -14.99 1.50
C TYR A 47 -1.94 -15.67 1.53
N GLY A 48 -1.40 -15.91 2.72
CA GLY A 48 -0.08 -16.50 2.90
C GLY A 48 0.47 -16.29 4.31
N VAL A 49 1.81 -16.30 4.42
CA VAL A 49 2.50 -15.99 5.68
C VAL A 49 2.33 -14.49 6.00
N PRO A 50 2.01 -14.12 7.26
CA PRO A 50 1.87 -12.72 7.64
C PRO A 50 3.16 -11.92 7.38
N MET A 51 3.13 -11.06 6.37
CA MET A 51 4.27 -10.24 5.95
C MET A 51 3.77 -9.03 5.15
N THR A 52 4.58 -7.98 5.08
CA THR A 52 4.38 -6.85 4.17
C THR A 52 5.66 -6.63 3.39
N THR A 53 5.57 -6.73 2.06
CA THR A 53 6.68 -6.46 1.15
C THR A 53 6.45 -5.09 0.53
N VAL A 54 7.47 -4.23 0.56
CA VAL A 54 7.40 -2.86 0.02
C VAL A 54 8.45 -2.70 -1.06
N ARG A 55 8.04 -2.19 -2.22
CA ARG A 55 8.92 -1.77 -3.31
C ARG A 55 8.71 -0.27 -3.50
N VAL A 56 9.81 0.48 -3.51
CA VAL A 56 9.80 1.93 -3.72
C VAL A 56 10.57 2.22 -5.00
N GLU A 57 9.97 2.97 -5.90
CA GLU A 57 10.59 3.36 -7.16
C GLU A 57 10.56 4.89 -7.30
N PRO A 58 11.71 5.54 -7.56
CA PRO A 58 11.71 6.97 -7.81
C PRO A 58 11.04 7.26 -9.15
N LEU A 59 10.11 8.23 -9.16
CA LEU A 59 9.57 8.75 -10.41
C LEU A 59 10.56 9.76 -10.99
N ASP A 60 11.11 9.43 -12.15
CA ASP A 60 11.94 10.36 -12.91
C ASP A 60 11.02 11.41 -13.56
N ALA A 61 11.14 12.67 -13.15
CA ALA A 61 10.26 13.76 -13.60
C ALA A 61 10.31 14.01 -15.12
N SER A 62 11.31 13.46 -15.81
CA SER A 62 11.44 13.52 -17.27
C SER A 62 10.66 12.43 -18.01
N LYS A 63 10.16 11.39 -17.33
CA LYS A 63 9.32 10.36 -17.94
C LYS A 63 7.84 10.68 -17.71
N PRO A 64 7.02 10.76 -18.78
CA PRO A 64 5.59 10.89 -18.61
C PRO A 64 5.06 9.68 -17.83
N LEU A 65 4.13 9.92 -16.91
CA LEU A 65 3.35 8.87 -16.25
C LEU A 65 2.64 8.08 -17.36
N SER A 66 3.11 6.87 -17.63
CA SER A 66 2.44 6.00 -18.60
C SER A 66 1.15 5.51 -17.96
N ASN A 67 0.04 6.17 -18.25
CA ASN A 67 -1.27 5.62 -17.95
C ASN A 67 -1.42 4.36 -18.80
N GLN A 68 -1.42 3.18 -18.17
CA GLN A 68 -1.81 1.95 -18.85
C GLN A 68 -3.32 1.97 -19.03
N GLU A 69 -3.75 1.74 -20.27
CA GLU A 69 -5.13 1.69 -20.76
C GLU A 69 -6.01 0.66 -20.03
#